data_AF-A0A7K9SDK6-F1
#
_entry.id   AF-A0A7K9SDK6-F1
#
_cell.length_a   1.000
_cell.length_b   1.000
_cell.length_c   1.000
_cell.angle_alpha   90.00
_cell.angle_beta   90.00
_cell.angle_gamma   90.00
#
_symmetry.space_group_name_H-M   'P 1'
#
loop_
_entity.id
_entity.type
_entity.pdbx_description
1 polymer ?
#
loop_
_entity_poly.entity_id
_entity_poly.type
_entity_poly.pdbx_seq_one_letter_code
_entity_poly.pdbx_strand_id
1 'polypeptide(L)'
;GLRGPGDSARMALHVSPVGLLLLCIYCLISGLSAVYTEAILKSQALPLSLQNIFLYFFGVLLNLAGSVWSGMEGGFLQGFSPWVLLVVLSQALNGLIMSVVMKHSSNITRLFVISCSILVNALLSVALFNLQLTLLFFVAVACIGLAVHLYYGVT
;
A
#
# COMPACT_ATOMS: atom_id res chain seq x y z
N GLY A 1 -6.47 34.59 -28.00
CA GLY A 1 -5.03 34.67 -27.71
C GLY A 1 -4.86 35.08 -26.26
N LEU A 2 -3.92 34.57 -25.47
CA LEU A 2 -2.60 34.06 -25.80
C LEU A 2 -2.25 32.89 -24.86
N ARG A 3 -1.86 31.76 -25.46
CA ARG A 3 -1.25 30.61 -24.78
C ARG A 3 0.18 31.03 -24.41
N GLY A 4 0.46 31.22 -23.13
CA GLY A 4 1.82 31.43 -22.64
C GLY A 4 2.67 30.18 -22.90
N PRO A 5 3.83 30.29 -23.56
CA PRO A 5 4.74 29.17 -23.75
C PRO A 5 5.63 29.05 -22.51
N GLY A 6 5.76 27.84 -21.94
CA GLY A 6 7.01 27.50 -21.25
C GLY A 6 6.98 27.02 -19.79
N ASP A 7 5.86 26.63 -19.19
CA ASP A 7 5.93 25.81 -17.97
C ASP A 7 6.04 24.33 -18.34
N SER A 8 7.18 23.98 -18.94
CA SER A 8 7.80 22.69 -18.68
C SER A 8 8.08 22.64 -17.18
N ALA A 9 7.08 22.23 -16.41
CA ALA A 9 7.17 22.01 -14.98
C ALA A 9 8.32 21.02 -14.74
N ARG A 10 9.52 21.55 -14.52
CA ARG A 10 10.62 20.81 -13.94
C ARG A 10 10.08 20.33 -12.61
N MET A 11 9.84 19.02 -12.49
CA MET A 11 9.76 18.35 -11.21
C MET A 11 11.12 18.57 -10.52
N ALA A 12 11.28 19.74 -9.91
CA ALA A 12 12.38 20.04 -9.03
C ALA A 12 12.16 19.16 -7.81
N LEU A 13 12.95 18.09 -7.73
CA LEU A 13 12.91 17.13 -6.65
C LEU A 13 13.39 17.84 -5.36
N HIS A 14 12.49 18.56 -4.68
CA HIS A 14 12.76 19.17 -3.39
C HIS A 14 12.80 18.08 -2.31
N VAL A 15 13.91 17.36 -2.25
CA VAL A 15 14.22 16.45 -1.16
C VAL A 15 14.74 17.28 0.01
N SER A 16 13.84 17.69 0.89
CA SER A 16 14.22 18.26 2.18
C SER A 16 14.86 17.15 3.03
N PRO A 17 16.02 17.39 3.69
CA PRO A 17 16.65 16.42 4.58
C PRO A 17 15.69 15.96 5.69
N VAL A 18 14.77 16.85 6.10
CA VAL A 18 13.71 16.52 7.07
C VAL A 18 12.75 15.50 6.47
N GLY A 19 12.32 15.66 5.22
CA GLY A 19 11.45 14.71 4.53
C GLY A 19 12.08 13.32 4.41
N LEU A 20 13.39 13.26 4.11
CA LEU A 20 14.12 11.99 4.08
C LEU A 20 14.16 11.31 5.46
N LEU A 21 14.41 12.07 6.52
CA LEU A 21 14.42 11.55 7.88
C LEU A 21 13.04 11.02 8.30
N LEU A 22 11.96 11.74 8.01
CA LEU A 22 10.59 11.27 8.24
C LEU A 22 10.27 10.01 7.44
N LEU A 23 10.72 9.91 6.19
CA LEU A 23 10.52 8.72 5.37
C LEU A 23 11.25 7.49 5.96
N CYS A 24 12.47 7.65 6.44
CA CYS A 24 13.20 6.58 7.11
C CYS A 24 12.46 6.09 8.36
N ILE A 25 11.97 7.01 9.20
CA ILE A 25 11.18 6.67 10.40
C ILE A 25 9.89 5.94 9.99
N TYR A 26 9.18 6.43 8.98
CA TYR A 26 7.98 5.79 8.45
C TYR A 26 8.24 4.36 7.97
N CYS A 27 9.31 4.14 7.21
CA CYS A 27 9.69 2.81 6.73
C CYS A 27 9.99 1.83 7.89
N LEU A 28 10.69 2.30 8.93
CA LEU A 28 10.99 1.48 10.11
C LEU A 28 9.71 1.10 10.87
N ILE A 29 8.82 2.07 11.12
CA ILE A 29 7.54 1.82 11.79
C ILE A 29 6.65 0.88 10.96
N SER A 30 6.58 1.10 9.64
CA SER A 30 5.81 0.24 8.72
C SER A 30 6.35 -1.19 8.69
N GLY A 31 7.67 -1.39 8.72
CA GLY A 31 8.28 -2.72 8.76
C GLY A 31 8.05 -3.43 10.10
N LEU A 32 8.28 -2.73 11.22
CA LEU A 32 8.07 -3.29 12.56
C LEU A 32 6.60 -3.66 12.82
N SER A 33 5.66 -2.79 12.45
CA SER A 33 4.22 -3.06 12.60
C SER A 33 3.76 -4.26 11.76
N ALA A 34 4.31 -4.41 10.56
CA ALA A 34 4.06 -5.53 9.67
C ALA A 34 4.52 -6.87 10.26
N VAL A 35 5.73 -6.93 10.80
CA VAL A 35 6.27 -8.13 11.48
C VAL A 35 5.55 -8.40 12.80
N TYR A 36 5.20 -7.37 13.56
CA TYR A 36 4.46 -7.50 14.81
C TYR A 36 3.04 -8.05 14.58
N THR A 37 2.36 -7.59 13.53
CA THR A 37 1.05 -8.11 13.13
C THR A 37 1.17 -9.59 12.74
N GLU A 38 2.18 -9.97 11.95
CA GLU A 38 2.45 -11.38 11.65
C GLU A 38 2.67 -12.21 12.92
N ALA A 39 3.47 -11.72 13.87
CA ALA A 39 3.75 -12.40 15.12
C ALA A 39 2.48 -12.63 15.94
N ILE A 40 1.61 -11.61 16.09
CA ILE A 40 0.32 -11.77 16.78
C ILE A 40 -0.54 -12.83 16.09
N LEU A 41 -0.67 -12.76 14.76
CA LEU A 41 -1.50 -13.70 14.01
C LEU A 41 -1.06 -15.17 14.14
N LYS A 42 0.24 -15.40 14.29
CA LYS A 42 0.84 -16.73 14.40
C LYS A 42 0.92 -17.23 15.84
N SER A 43 1.10 -16.36 16.84
CA SER A 43 1.24 -16.76 18.24
C SER A 43 -0.08 -17.06 18.95
N GLN A 44 -1.21 -16.54 18.45
CA GLN A 44 -2.52 -16.70 19.10
C GLN A 44 -3.29 -17.90 18.54
N ALA A 45 -3.79 -18.77 19.42
CA ALA A 45 -4.66 -19.90 19.07
C ALA A 45 -6.11 -19.49 18.72
N LEU A 46 -6.38 -18.19 18.63
CA LEU A 46 -7.70 -17.62 18.34
C LEU A 46 -8.04 -17.70 16.84
N PRO A 47 -9.34 -17.78 16.48
CA PRO A 47 -9.75 -17.72 15.08
C PRO A 47 -9.33 -16.39 14.44
N LEU A 48 -8.87 -16.44 13.18
CA LEU A 48 -8.31 -15.27 12.47
C LEU A 48 -9.31 -14.12 12.38
N SER A 49 -10.59 -14.42 12.18
CA SER A 49 -11.65 -13.41 12.12
C SER A 49 -11.75 -12.60 13.42
N LEU A 50 -11.58 -13.23 14.57
CA LEU A 50 -11.65 -12.56 15.87
C LEU A 50 -10.41 -11.68 16.13
N GLN A 51 -9.23 -12.16 15.74
CA GLN A 51 -8.00 -11.37 15.79
C GLN A 51 -8.09 -10.12 14.90
N ASN A 52 -8.64 -10.27 13.69
CA ASN A 52 -8.90 -9.16 12.77
C ASN A 52 -9.93 -8.18 13.33
N ILE A 53 -10.99 -8.65 14.00
CA ILE A 53 -11.99 -7.77 14.63
C ILE A 53 -11.33 -6.87 15.68
N PHE A 54 -10.48 -7.41 16.55
CA PHE A 54 -9.77 -6.58 17.55
C PHE A 54 -8.83 -5.58 16.88
N LEU A 55 -8.06 -6.03 15.88
CA LEU A 55 -7.12 -5.17 15.17
C LEU A 55 -7.85 -4.00 14.46
N TYR A 56 -8.94 -4.29 13.76
CA TYR A 56 -9.72 -3.27 13.07
C TYR A 56 -10.51 -2.38 14.03
N PHE A 57 -10.99 -2.91 15.16
CA PHE A 57 -11.66 -2.11 16.18
C PHE A 57 -10.74 -1.01 16.71
N PHE A 58 -9.52 -1.36 17.10
CA PHE A 58 -8.51 -0.38 17.51
C PHE A 58 -8.11 0.53 16.35
N GLY A 59 -7.98 0.01 15.13
CA GLY A 59 -7.68 0.79 13.94
C GLY A 59 -8.73 1.88 13.67
N VAL A 60 -10.01 1.54 13.72
CA VAL A 60 -11.12 2.48 13.55
C VAL A 60 -11.12 3.53 14.67
N LEU A 61 -10.92 3.10 15.92
CA LEU A 61 -10.87 4.02 17.06
C LEU A 61 -9.77 5.07 16.93
N LEU A 62 -8.55 4.65 16.56
CA LEU A 62 -7.42 5.56 16.36
C LEU A 62 -7.61 6.47 15.16
N ASN A 63 -8.14 5.96 14.04
CA ASN A 63 -8.43 6.79 12.86
C ASN A 63 -9.51 7.84 13.17
N LEU A 64 -10.55 7.46 13.92
CA LEU A 64 -11.61 8.39 14.31
C LEU A 64 -11.06 9.48 15.26
N ALA A 65 -10.25 9.10 16.26
CA ALA A 65 -9.60 10.06 17.14
C ALA A 65 -8.68 11.03 16.38
N GLY A 66 -7.89 10.52 15.43
CA GLY A 66 -7.05 11.33 14.55
C GLY A 66 -7.87 12.30 13.67
N SER A 67 -8.99 11.83 13.11
CA SER A 67 -9.90 12.65 12.32
C SER A 67 -10.52 13.79 13.14
N VAL A 68 -10.88 13.54 14.39
CA VAL A 68 -11.43 14.57 15.29
C VAL A 68 -10.35 15.60 15.66
N TRP A 69 -9.12 15.14 15.92
CA TRP A 69 -8.00 16.04 16.25
C TRP A 69 -7.59 16.91 15.05
N SER A 70 -7.66 16.39 13.83
CA SER A 70 -7.27 17.13 12.62
C SER A 70 -8.21 18.28 12.24
N GLY A 71 -9.34 18.47 12.95
CA GLY A 71 -10.34 19.48 12.62
C GLY A 71 -11.23 19.05 11.46
N MET A 72 -12.48 18.69 11.76
CA MET A 72 -13.41 18.13 10.77
C MET A 72 -14.18 19.25 10.04
N GLU A 73 -13.47 20.04 9.23
CA GLU A 73 -13.99 21.28 8.63
C GLU A 73 -15.08 21.07 7.54
N GLY A 74 -15.33 19.83 7.11
CA GLY A 74 -16.29 19.50 6.05
C GLY A 74 -17.32 18.41 6.38
N GLY A 75 -17.35 17.88 7.61
CA GLY A 75 -18.14 16.69 7.93
C GLY A 75 -17.57 15.40 7.30
N PHE A 76 -17.60 14.29 8.03
CA PHE A 76 -16.91 13.05 7.67
C PHE A 76 -17.32 12.43 6.32
N LEU A 77 -18.51 12.73 5.83
CA LEU A 77 -19.12 12.10 4.65
C LEU A 77 -19.28 13.05 3.46
N GLN A 78 -18.63 14.21 3.47
CA GLN A 78 -18.73 15.15 2.36
C GLN A 78 -18.00 14.60 1.13
N GLY A 79 -18.71 14.49 0.00
CA GLY A 79 -18.17 13.93 -1.24
C GLY A 79 -18.23 12.41 -1.34
N PHE A 80 -18.94 11.71 -0.45
CA PHE A 80 -19.11 10.27 -0.52
C PHE A 80 -19.97 9.86 -1.73
N SER A 81 -19.32 9.39 -2.79
CA SER A 81 -19.96 8.86 -4.00
C SER A 81 -20.07 7.33 -3.91
N PRO A 82 -21.04 6.67 -4.58
CA PRO A 82 -21.09 5.20 -4.66
C PRO A 82 -19.76 4.57 -5.14
N TRP A 83 -18.98 5.28 -5.96
CA TRP A 83 -17.64 4.85 -6.36
C TRP A 83 -16.64 4.82 -5.19
N VAL A 84 -16.72 5.78 -4.27
CA VAL A 84 -15.89 5.80 -3.06
C VAL A 84 -16.22 4.61 -2.17
N LEU A 85 -17.51 4.28 -2.02
CA LEU A 85 -17.94 3.10 -1.26
C LEU A 85 -17.36 1.82 -1.87
N LEU A 86 -17.35 1.69 -3.20
CA LEU A 86 -16.75 0.55 -3.89
C LEU A 86 -15.25 0.44 -3.59
N VAL A 87 -14.50 1.54 -3.69
CA VAL A 87 -13.07 1.58 -3.37
C VAL A 87 -12.80 1.20 -1.91
N VAL A 88 -13.60 1.73 -0.97
CA VAL A 88 -13.49 1.39 0.46
C VAL A 88 -13.75 -0.10 0.69
N LEU A 89 -14.77 -0.67 0.04
CA LEU A 89 -15.09 -2.09 0.14
C LEU A 89 -13.95 -2.96 -0.42
N SER A 90 -13.41 -2.60 -1.59
CA SER A 90 -12.26 -3.28 -2.19
C SER A 90 -11.02 -3.20 -1.30
N GLN A 91 -10.77 -2.06 -0.66
CA GLN A 91 -9.64 -1.89 0.25
C GLN A 91 -9.80 -2.73 1.53
N ALA A 92 -11.02 -2.81 2.07
CA ALA A 92 -11.32 -3.67 3.21
C ALA A 92 -11.10 -5.15 2.86
N LEU A 93 -11.56 -5.59 1.69
CA LEU A 93 -11.33 -6.95 1.19
C LEU A 93 -9.83 -7.25 1.00
N ASN A 94 -9.07 -6.31 0.42
CA ASN A 94 -7.62 -6.44 0.31
C ASN A 94 -6.96 -6.60 1.70
N GLY A 95 -7.38 -5.83 2.70
CA GLY A 95 -6.89 -5.96 4.07
C GLY A 95 -7.15 -7.35 4.68
N LEU A 96 -8.35 -7.90 4.47
CA LEU A 96 -8.72 -9.24 4.91
C LEU A 96 -7.89 -10.32 4.21
N ILE A 97 -7.75 -10.24 2.88
CA ILE A 97 -6.94 -11.17 2.10
C ILE A 97 -5.48 -11.13 2.58
N MET A 98 -4.91 -9.94 2.75
CA MET A 98 -3.53 -9.80 3.22
C MET A 98 -3.33 -10.36 4.63
N SER A 99 -4.34 -10.25 5.50
CA SER A 99 -4.32 -10.87 6.84
C SER A 99 -4.27 -12.40 6.76
N VAL A 100 -5.07 -13.01 5.88
CA VAL A 100 -5.03 -14.46 5.60
C VAL A 100 -3.67 -14.89 5.04
N VAL A 101 -3.11 -14.13 4.10
CA VAL A 101 -1.77 -14.40 3.53
C VAL A 101 -0.70 -14.37 4.62
N MET A 102 -0.75 -13.41 5.55
CA MET A 102 0.23 -13.35 6.65
C MET A 102 0.11 -14.53 7.63
N LYS A 103 -1.11 -15.01 7.89
CA LYS A 103 -1.30 -16.18 8.78
C LYS A 103 -0.77 -17.47 8.16
N HIS A 104 -1.04 -17.69 6.88
CA HIS A 104 -0.70 -18.97 6.21
C HIS A 104 0.66 -18.97 5.53
N SER A 105 1.24 -17.79 5.30
CA SER A 105 2.56 -17.63 4.71
C SER A 105 3.42 -16.75 5.62
N SER A 106 3.99 -15.66 5.10
CA SER A 106 4.82 -14.73 5.86
C SER A 106 4.64 -13.30 5.35
N ASN A 107 5.10 -12.31 6.11
CA ASN A 107 5.09 -10.91 5.63
C ASN A 107 5.91 -10.71 4.35
N ILE A 108 6.98 -11.49 4.18
CA ILE A 108 7.83 -11.45 2.99
C ILE A 108 7.05 -11.88 1.74
N THR A 109 6.30 -12.98 1.82
CA THR A 109 5.43 -13.42 0.72
C THR A 109 4.38 -12.37 0.37
N ARG A 110 3.81 -11.70 1.38
CA ARG A 110 2.89 -10.57 1.17
C ARG A 110 3.55 -9.45 0.34
N LEU A 111 4.81 -9.11 0.63
CA LEU A 111 5.57 -8.11 -0.12
C LEU A 111 5.80 -8.52 -1.59
N PHE A 112 6.11 -9.79 -1.83
CA PHE A 112 6.21 -10.31 -3.20
C PHE A 112 4.88 -10.24 -3.94
N VAL A 113 3.77 -10.62 -3.30
CA VAL A 113 2.42 -10.53 -3.89
C VAL A 113 2.08 -9.09 -4.28
N ILE A 114 2.36 -8.11 -3.40
CA ILE A 114 2.14 -6.68 -3.69
C ILE A 114 3.00 -6.24 -4.88
N SER A 115 4.27 -6.63 -4.92
CA SER A 115 5.20 -6.27 -6.00
C SER A 115 4.76 -6.84 -7.35
N CYS A 116 4.34 -8.11 -7.39
CA CYS A 116 3.77 -8.74 -8.59
C CYS A 116 2.46 -8.08 -9.02
N SER A 117 1.59 -7.70 -8.07
CA SER A 117 0.33 -7.00 -8.36
C SER A 117 0.58 -5.66 -9.05
N ILE A 118 1.62 -4.91 -8.64
CA ILE A 118 2.03 -3.66 -9.31
C ILE A 118 2.41 -3.93 -10.78
N LEU A 119 3.14 -5.01 -11.06
CA LEU A 119 3.50 -5.38 -12.44
C LEU A 119 2.26 -5.73 -13.28
N VAL A 120 1.34 -6.52 -12.74
CA VAL A 120 0.09 -6.88 -13.43
C VAL A 120 -0.75 -5.62 -13.70
N ASN A 121 -0.87 -4.72 -12.73
CA ASN A 121 -1.58 -3.45 -12.92
C ASN A 121 -0.94 -2.58 -13.99
N ALA A 122 0.39 -2.56 -14.07
CA ALA A 122 1.09 -1.84 -15.12
C ALA A 122 0.81 -2.45 -16.52
N LEU A 123 0.88 -3.78 -16.66
CA LEU A 123 0.55 -4.46 -17.92
C LEU A 123 -0.91 -4.23 -18.33
N LEU A 124 -1.84 -4.31 -17.37
CA LEU A 124 -3.24 -4.02 -17.62
C LEU A 124 -3.45 -2.56 -18.04
N SER A 125 -2.71 -1.62 -17.44
CA SER A 125 -2.78 -0.20 -17.78
C SER A 125 -2.28 0.06 -19.22
N VAL A 126 -1.27 -0.67 -19.67
CA VAL A 126 -0.80 -0.62 -21.07
C VAL A 126 -1.88 -1.14 -22.01
N ALA A 127 -2.49 -2.29 -21.67
CA ALA A 127 -3.50 -2.91 -22.52
C ALA A 127 -4.78 -2.08 -22.65
N LEU A 128 -5.23 -1.45 -21.55
CA LEU A 128 -6.49 -0.69 -21.51
C LEU A 128 -6.33 0.78 -21.92
N PHE A 129 -5.22 1.43 -21.54
CA PHE A 129 -5.02 2.87 -21.70
C PHE A 129 -3.90 3.23 -22.69
N ASN A 130 -3.33 2.25 -23.39
CA ASN A 130 -2.23 2.44 -24.35
C ASN A 130 -1.03 3.20 -23.76
N LEU A 131 -0.77 2.97 -22.47
CA LEU A 131 0.30 3.64 -21.75
C LEU A 131 1.67 3.26 -22.33
N GLN A 132 2.52 4.24 -22.61
CA GLN A 132 3.89 3.97 -23.06
C GLN A 132 4.74 3.48 -21.89
N LEU A 133 5.26 2.25 -21.98
CA LEU A 133 6.15 1.71 -20.96
C LEU A 133 7.54 2.37 -21.05
N THR A 134 8.03 2.84 -19.91
CA THR A 134 9.42 3.30 -19.77
C THR A 134 10.37 2.10 -19.64
N LEU A 135 11.61 2.23 -20.11
CA LEU A 135 12.66 1.22 -19.92
C LEU A 135 12.85 0.78 -18.44
N LEU A 136 12.60 1.70 -17.49
CA LEU A 136 12.63 1.41 -16.06
C LEU A 136 11.64 0.31 -15.63
N PHE A 137 10.52 0.14 -16.35
CA PHE A 137 9.57 -0.93 -16.07
C PHE A 137 10.19 -2.30 -16.35
N PHE A 138 10.89 -2.46 -17.47
CA PHE A 138 11.56 -3.72 -17.80
C PHE A 138 12.65 -4.07 -16.78
N VAL A 139 13.39 -3.06 -16.29
CA VAL A 139 14.36 -3.24 -15.20
C VAL A 139 13.65 -3.69 -13.92
N ALA A 140 12.53 -3.07 -13.55
CA ALA A 140 11.76 -3.46 -12.38
C ALA A 140 11.22 -4.90 -12.49
N VAL A 141 10.70 -5.30 -13.66
CA VAL A 141 10.25 -6.68 -13.92
C VAL A 141 11.40 -7.67 -13.77
N ALA A 142 12.57 -7.38 -14.36
CA ALA A 142 13.74 -8.24 -14.24
C ALA A 142 14.22 -8.37 -12.79
N CYS A 143 14.28 -7.27 -12.04
CA CYS A 143 14.66 -7.28 -10.63
C CYS A 143 13.67 -8.08 -9.77
N ILE A 144 12.35 -7.90 -9.96
CA ILE A 144 11.33 -8.66 -9.21
C ILE A 144 11.42 -10.16 -9.57
N GLY A 145 11.57 -10.49 -10.85
CA GLY A 145 11.73 -11.87 -11.31
C GLY A 145 12.96 -12.54 -10.70
N LEU A 146 14.10 -11.84 -10.69
CA LEU A 146 15.33 -12.31 -10.06
C LEU A 146 15.18 -12.49 -8.54
N ALA A 147 14.52 -11.55 -7.86
CA ALA A 147 14.29 -11.63 -6.42
C ALA A 147 13.40 -12.83 -6.04
N VAL A 148 12.32 -13.07 -6.80
CA VAL A 148 11.45 -14.24 -6.59
C VAL A 148 12.21 -15.53 -6.85
N HIS A 149 12.98 -15.60 -7.95
CA HIS A 149 13.77 -16.78 -8.28
C HIS A 149 14.83 -17.07 -7.21
N LEU A 150 15.51 -16.05 -6.68
CA LEU A 150 16.51 -16.23 -5.63
C LEU A 150 15.87 -16.65 -4.29
N TYR A 151 14.71 -16.11 -3.94
CA TYR A 151 14.02 -16.44 -2.70
C TYR A 151 13.42 -17.86 -2.71
N TYR A 152 12.75 -18.24 -3.80
CA TYR A 152 12.07 -19.53 -3.91
C TYR A 152 12.90 -20.63 -4.59
N GLY A 153 13.98 -20.29 -5.28
CA GLY A 153 14.84 -21.26 -5.98
C GLY A 153 16.07 -21.73 -5.18
N VAL A 154 16.42 -21.03 -4.09
CA VAL A 154 17.52 -21.41 -3.17
C VAL A 154 17.00 -22.11 -1.91
N THR A 155 15.69 -22.14 -1.70
CA THR A 155 15.02 -22.85 -0.59
C THR A 155 14.29 -24.07 -1.12
#